data_AF-A0A9P0DNC5-F1
#
_entry.id   AF-A0A9P0DNC5-F1
#
_cell.length_a   1.000
_cell.length_b   1.000
_cell.length_c   1.000
_cell.angle_alpha   90.00
_cell.angle_beta   90.00
_cell.angle_gamma   90.00
#
_symmetry.space_group_name_H-M   'P 1'
#
loop_
_entity.id
_entity.type
_entity.pdbx_description
1 polymer ?
#
loop_
_entity_poly.entity_id
_entity_poly.type
_entity_poly.pdbx_seq_one_letter_code
_entity_poly.pdbx_strand_id
1 'polypeptide(L)'
;MFFPCQATQQSTSMHKSSGTRTWTRSDILALIDAVKNHQEKFKSSTMKNDAVWKIISATLEKKGKCFTATQCKDKYKYLKGKYMKKKDNMSDRSSGAEFIKFEYFHEMDEFLGTSHNANPIALASNIKKHQVPDTEERNMLDSDDNDTDTSEPSLKKKKIATKRKLPEKESPLQKYVKELHENTNKREDNMERRHKENVESRKEALNVFAQKMDAIISIMANKNKQ
;
A
#
# COMPACT_ATOMS: atom_id res chain seq x y z
N MET A 1 46.55 -4.83 -9.36
CA MET A 1 45.97 -4.93 -10.72
C MET A 1 44.53 -5.42 -10.58
N PHE A 2 43.55 -4.52 -10.66
CA PHE A 2 42.13 -4.88 -10.70
C PHE A 2 41.78 -5.27 -12.13
N PHE A 3 41.54 -6.55 -12.38
CA PHE A 3 41.07 -7.00 -13.69
C PHE A 3 39.62 -6.50 -13.87
N PRO A 4 39.30 -5.72 -14.93
CA PRO A 4 37.91 -5.54 -15.32
C PRO A 4 37.31 -6.92 -15.64
N CYS A 5 36.00 -7.10 -15.41
CA CYS A 5 35.21 -8.30 -15.73
C CYS A 5 35.48 -8.71 -17.21
N GLN A 6 36.56 -9.46 -17.45
CA GLN A 6 36.86 -10.01 -18.75
C GLN A 6 35.96 -11.21 -18.93
N ALA A 7 35.17 -11.13 -19.98
CA ALA A 7 34.38 -12.22 -20.50
C ALA A 7 35.27 -13.44 -20.69
N THR A 8 34.94 -14.52 -19.97
CA THR A 8 35.52 -15.84 -20.20
C THR A 8 35.24 -16.22 -21.66
N GLN A 9 36.32 -16.39 -22.43
CA GLN A 9 36.29 -16.76 -23.83
C GLN A 9 35.88 -18.24 -23.94
N GLN A 10 34.65 -18.49 -24.40
CA GLN A 10 34.39 -19.59 -25.31
C GLN A 10 34.28 -19.00 -26.73
N SER A 11 35.03 -19.61 -27.63
CA SER A 11 35.30 -19.17 -29.00
C SER A 11 34.05 -19.12 -29.88
N THR A 12 34.08 -18.18 -30.84
CA THR A 12 33.23 -18.02 -32.04
C THR A 12 31.73 -17.78 -31.83
N SER A 13 31.33 -16.50 -31.84
CA SER A 13 30.35 -15.94 -32.78
C SER A 13 29.84 -14.59 -32.25
N MET A 14 30.09 -13.52 -32.99
CA MET A 14 29.40 -12.24 -32.83
C MET A 14 27.91 -12.45 -33.13
N HIS A 15 27.14 -12.80 -32.11
CA HIS A 15 25.72 -12.50 -32.09
C HIS A 15 25.44 -11.55 -30.93
N LYS A 16 25.02 -10.35 -31.30
CA LYS A 16 24.23 -9.46 -30.45
C LYS A 16 22.92 -10.19 -30.12
N SER A 17 22.98 -11.17 -29.23
CA SER A 17 21.81 -11.87 -28.74
C SER A 17 21.23 -11.01 -27.63
N SER A 18 20.01 -10.51 -27.86
CA SER A 18 19.13 -9.98 -26.84
C SER A 18 18.67 -11.11 -25.90
N GLY A 19 19.62 -11.86 -25.34
CA GLY A 19 19.38 -12.89 -24.35
C GLY A 19 19.34 -12.24 -22.97
N THR A 20 18.18 -12.27 -22.32
CA THR A 20 18.05 -11.86 -20.92
C THR A 20 18.91 -12.79 -20.07
N ARG A 21 20.03 -12.28 -19.53
CA ARG A 21 20.89 -13.04 -18.61
C ARG A 21 20.03 -13.57 -17.45
N THR A 22 20.01 -14.88 -17.27
CA THR A 22 19.21 -15.55 -16.25
C THR A 22 19.83 -15.30 -14.87
N TRP A 23 19.00 -14.89 -13.92
CA TRP A 23 19.42 -14.69 -12.54
C TRP A 23 19.51 -16.03 -11.81
N THR A 24 20.71 -16.43 -11.39
CA THR A 24 20.89 -17.62 -10.56
C THR A 24 20.55 -17.33 -9.08
N ARG A 25 20.37 -18.38 -8.26
CA ARG A 25 20.17 -18.24 -6.81
C ARG A 25 21.29 -17.42 -6.16
N SER A 26 22.52 -17.70 -6.52
CA SER A 26 23.70 -16.97 -6.04
C SER A 26 23.64 -15.49 -6.44
N ASP A 27 23.15 -15.15 -7.63
CA ASP A 27 23.04 -13.74 -8.09
C ASP A 27 21.98 -12.98 -7.31
N ILE A 28 20.84 -13.62 -7.06
CA ILE A 28 19.74 -13.05 -6.29
C ILE A 28 20.19 -12.79 -4.84
N LEU A 29 20.85 -13.76 -4.21
CA LEU A 29 21.36 -13.60 -2.85
C LEU A 29 22.38 -12.46 -2.75
N ALA A 30 23.32 -12.37 -3.70
CA ALA A 30 24.29 -11.29 -3.74
C ALA A 30 23.64 -9.91 -3.95
N LEU A 31 22.57 -9.84 -4.75
CA LEU A 31 21.78 -8.61 -4.95
C LEU A 31 21.06 -8.20 -3.66
N ILE A 32 20.41 -9.16 -2.98
CA ILE A 32 19.71 -8.91 -1.71
C ILE A 32 20.69 -8.38 -0.66
N ASP A 33 21.84 -9.03 -0.50
CA ASP A 33 22.90 -8.61 0.42
C ASP A 33 23.43 -7.20 0.08
N ALA A 34 23.72 -6.92 -1.20
CA ALA A 34 24.17 -5.60 -1.62
C ALA A 34 23.12 -4.50 -1.34
N VAL A 35 21.84 -4.79 -1.53
CA VAL A 35 20.76 -3.84 -1.22
C VAL A 35 20.62 -3.63 0.29
N LYS A 36 20.71 -4.68 1.09
CA LYS A 36 20.70 -4.61 2.56
C LYS A 36 21.81 -3.68 3.08
N ASN A 37 23.04 -3.86 2.59
CA ASN A 37 24.20 -3.05 2.98
C ASN A 37 24.10 -1.57 2.53
N HIS A 38 23.26 -1.26 1.56
CA HIS A 38 23.04 0.09 1.06
C HIS A 38 21.66 0.66 1.44
N GLN A 39 20.90 -0.01 2.32
CA GLN A 39 19.55 0.40 2.71
C GLN A 39 19.51 1.82 3.29
N GLU A 40 20.51 2.20 4.09
CA GLU A 40 20.59 3.53 4.69
C GLU A 40 20.76 4.63 3.64
N LYS A 41 21.50 4.35 2.56
CA LYS A 41 21.70 5.30 1.45
C LYS A 41 20.41 5.54 0.67
N PHE A 42 19.47 4.60 0.68
CA PHE A 42 18.12 4.81 0.12
C PHE A 42 17.22 5.67 1.01
N LYS A 43 17.49 5.75 2.31
CA LYS A 43 16.73 6.60 3.26
C LYS A 43 17.30 8.01 3.35
N SER A 44 18.59 8.19 3.09
CA SER A 44 19.25 9.49 3.10
C SER A 44 18.82 10.37 1.92
N SER A 45 18.44 11.62 2.20
CA SER A 45 18.11 12.64 1.18
C SER A 45 19.34 13.11 0.37
N THR A 46 20.55 12.79 0.84
CA THR A 46 21.81 13.29 0.28
C THR A 46 22.14 12.68 -1.09
N MET A 47 21.64 11.48 -1.42
CA MET A 47 21.98 10.79 -2.67
C MET A 47 20.73 10.36 -3.45
N LYS A 48 20.76 10.56 -4.77
CA LYS A 48 19.70 10.06 -5.66
C LYS A 48 19.70 8.52 -5.65
N ASN A 49 18.52 7.90 -5.57
CA ASN A 49 18.35 6.44 -5.59
C ASN A 49 19.05 5.77 -6.80
N ASP A 50 19.05 6.42 -7.97
CA ASP A 50 19.72 5.88 -9.16
C ASP A 50 21.26 5.82 -9.01
N ALA A 51 21.86 6.70 -8.22
CA ALA A 51 23.28 6.62 -7.90
C ALA A 51 23.57 5.43 -6.97
N VAL A 52 22.67 5.13 -6.04
CA VAL A 52 22.78 3.94 -5.16
C VAL A 52 22.72 2.65 -5.99
N TRP A 53 21.85 2.59 -7.00
CA TRP A 53 21.78 1.44 -7.92
C TRP A 53 23.06 1.23 -8.73
N LYS A 54 23.76 2.31 -9.12
CA LYS A 54 25.08 2.22 -9.75
C LYS A 54 26.15 1.67 -8.81
N ILE A 55 26.11 2.02 -7.53
CA ILE A 55 27.01 1.47 -6.51
C ILE A 55 26.73 -0.02 -6.31
N ILE A 56 25.46 -0.41 -6.28
CA ILE A 56 25.05 -1.82 -6.17
C ILE A 56 25.54 -2.62 -7.38
N SER A 57 25.36 -2.13 -8.61
CA SER A 57 25.87 -2.83 -9.80
C SER A 57 27.39 -2.98 -9.76
N ALA A 58 28.12 -1.92 -9.40
CA ALA A 58 29.58 -1.99 -9.25
C ALA A 58 30.02 -2.98 -8.15
N THR A 59 29.24 -3.11 -7.07
CA THR A 59 29.51 -4.08 -6.00
C THR A 59 29.28 -5.52 -6.47
N LEU A 60 28.27 -5.76 -7.30
CA LEU A 60 28.04 -7.07 -7.92
C LEU A 60 29.13 -7.41 -8.94
N GLU A 61 29.58 -6.44 -9.73
CA GLU A 61 30.69 -6.63 -10.67
C GLU A 61 31.98 -7.06 -9.97
N LYS A 62 32.29 -6.47 -8.80
CA LYS A 62 33.43 -6.89 -7.96
C LYS A 62 33.31 -8.34 -7.47
N LYS A 63 32.08 -8.85 -7.31
CA LYS A 63 31.79 -10.26 -6.99
C LYS A 63 31.73 -11.15 -8.24
N GLY A 64 32.13 -10.65 -9.42
CA GLY A 64 32.10 -11.37 -10.70
C GLY A 64 30.72 -11.43 -11.37
N LYS A 65 29.74 -10.68 -10.86
CA LYS A 65 28.34 -10.70 -11.32
C LYS A 65 28.04 -9.43 -12.10
N CYS A 66 28.16 -9.50 -13.43
CA CYS A 66 28.08 -8.31 -14.26
C CYS A 66 26.59 -8.06 -14.66
N PHE A 67 25.93 -7.13 -13.96
CA PHE A 67 24.53 -6.71 -14.19
C PHE A 67 24.44 -5.18 -14.16
N THR A 68 23.64 -4.60 -15.05
CA THR A 68 23.48 -3.13 -15.08
C THR A 68 22.60 -2.64 -13.92
N ALA A 69 22.78 -1.38 -13.52
CA ALA A 69 21.98 -0.77 -12.46
C ALA A 69 20.46 -0.90 -12.68
N THR A 70 20.00 -0.78 -13.93
CA THR A 70 18.59 -0.96 -14.30
C THR A 70 18.12 -2.41 -14.08
N GLN A 71 18.91 -3.40 -14.51
CA GLN A 71 18.60 -4.81 -14.29
C GLN A 71 18.51 -5.15 -12.79
N CYS A 72 19.43 -4.62 -11.99
CA CYS A 72 19.41 -4.79 -10.54
C CYS A 72 18.15 -4.18 -9.90
N LYS A 73 17.79 -2.95 -10.31
CA LYS A 73 16.59 -2.25 -9.83
C LYS A 73 15.31 -3.00 -10.16
N ASP A 74 15.15 -3.43 -11.42
CA ASP A 74 13.96 -4.14 -11.88
C ASP A 74 13.83 -5.51 -11.21
N LYS A 75 14.95 -6.25 -11.10
CA LYS A 75 14.97 -7.54 -10.41
C LYS A 75 14.62 -7.38 -8.93
N TYR A 76 15.18 -6.38 -8.26
CA TYR A 76 14.88 -6.10 -6.87
C TYR A 76 13.41 -5.69 -6.68
N LYS A 77 12.84 -4.87 -7.57
CA LYS A 77 11.42 -4.50 -7.56
C LYS A 77 10.52 -5.74 -7.63
N TYR A 78 10.85 -6.68 -8.52
CA TYR A 78 10.14 -7.95 -8.61
C TYR A 78 10.23 -8.77 -7.30
N LEU A 79 11.43 -8.93 -6.74
CA LEU A 79 11.65 -9.67 -5.50
C LEU A 79 10.90 -9.04 -4.32
N LYS A 80 10.99 -7.72 -4.17
CA LYS A 80 10.26 -6.97 -3.14
C LYS A 80 8.75 -7.17 -3.27
N GLY A 81 8.20 -7.13 -4.50
CA GLY A 81 6.79 -7.40 -4.73
C GLY A 81 6.36 -8.81 -4.33
N LYS A 82 7.18 -9.83 -4.64
CA LYS A 82 6.94 -11.22 -4.21
C LYS A 82 7.01 -11.38 -2.69
N TYR A 83 7.97 -10.73 -2.05
CA TYR A 83 8.08 -10.69 -0.59
C TYR A 83 6.82 -10.08 0.05
N MET A 84 6.36 -8.92 -0.42
CA MET A 84 5.17 -8.26 0.14
C MET A 84 3.92 -9.13 -0.03
N LYS A 85 3.74 -9.78 -1.19
CA LYS A 85 2.62 -10.71 -1.40
C LYS A 85 2.66 -11.90 -0.43
N LYS A 86 3.84 -12.49 -0.21
CA LYS A 86 3.99 -13.58 0.76
C LYS A 86 3.74 -13.10 2.19
N LYS A 87 4.20 -11.90 2.55
CA LYS A 87 4.00 -11.32 3.88
C LYS A 87 2.52 -11.03 4.16
N ASP A 88 1.79 -10.51 3.18
CA ASP A 88 0.35 -10.29 3.27
C ASP A 88 -0.43 -11.61 3.42
N ASN A 89 -0.04 -12.64 2.65
CA ASN A 89 -0.55 -14.02 2.76
C ASN A 89 -0.22 -14.72 4.08
N MET A 90 0.73 -14.21 4.86
CA MET A 90 1.03 -14.70 6.21
C MET A 90 0.28 -13.93 7.30
N SER A 91 -0.40 -12.84 6.96
CA SER A 91 -1.13 -12.03 7.94
C SER A 91 -2.48 -12.64 8.29
N ASP A 92 -2.97 -12.39 9.51
CA ASP A 92 -4.27 -12.87 10.00
C ASP A 92 -5.46 -12.44 9.13
N ARG A 93 -5.28 -11.41 8.29
CA ARG A 93 -6.28 -10.91 7.34
C ARG A 93 -6.46 -11.83 6.13
N SER A 94 -5.57 -12.77 5.89
CA SER A 94 -5.51 -13.60 4.69
C SER A 94 -6.11 -15.00 4.86
N SER A 95 -6.92 -15.21 5.90
CA SER A 95 -7.58 -16.50 6.18
C SER A 95 -8.24 -17.08 4.92
N GLY A 96 -7.69 -18.18 4.41
CA GLY A 96 -8.15 -18.89 3.19
C GLY A 96 -7.31 -18.68 1.92
N ALA A 97 -6.25 -17.89 1.94
CA ALA A 97 -5.38 -17.70 0.78
C ALA A 97 -4.36 -18.85 0.59
N GLU A 98 -4.11 -19.26 -0.66
CA GLU A 98 -3.12 -20.30 -0.99
C GLU A 98 -1.71 -19.93 -0.51
N PHE A 99 -0.98 -20.92 0.00
CA PHE A 99 0.39 -20.72 0.50
C PHE A 99 1.34 -20.28 -0.63
N ILE A 100 1.91 -19.07 -0.50
CA ILE A 100 2.88 -18.56 -1.46
C ILE A 100 4.29 -19.07 -1.12
N LYS A 101 4.82 -19.99 -1.94
CA LYS A 101 6.23 -20.39 -1.86
C LYS A 101 7.14 -19.29 -2.42
N PHE A 102 7.98 -18.72 -1.57
CA PHE A 102 9.07 -17.80 -1.93
C PHE A 102 10.33 -18.20 -1.18
N GLU A 103 11.38 -18.50 -1.93
CA GLU A 103 12.62 -19.13 -1.48
C GLU A 103 13.59 -18.15 -0.81
N TYR A 104 13.44 -16.85 -1.06
CA TYR A 104 14.30 -15.77 -0.54
C TYR A 104 13.61 -14.95 0.55
N PHE A 105 12.61 -15.54 1.21
CA PHE A 105 11.77 -14.81 2.15
C PHE A 105 12.55 -14.35 3.38
N HIS A 106 13.35 -15.24 3.97
CA HIS A 106 14.06 -14.96 5.22
C HIS A 106 15.10 -13.86 5.04
N GLU A 107 15.85 -13.91 3.94
CA GLU A 107 16.87 -12.92 3.59
C GLU A 107 16.27 -11.53 3.31
N MET A 108 15.06 -11.49 2.75
CA MET A 108 14.33 -10.24 2.54
C MET A 108 13.67 -9.72 3.83
N ASP A 109 13.12 -10.62 4.66
CA ASP A 109 12.41 -10.24 5.88
C ASP A 109 13.33 -9.62 6.94
N GLU A 110 14.60 -10.03 6.97
CA GLU A 110 15.59 -9.53 7.92
C GLU A 110 15.71 -7.99 7.92
N PHE A 111 15.59 -7.35 6.74
CA PHE A 111 15.76 -5.89 6.63
C PHE A 111 14.50 -5.16 6.14
N LEU A 112 13.55 -5.85 5.52
CA LEU A 112 12.25 -5.27 5.14
C LEU A 112 11.22 -5.44 6.24
N GLY A 113 11.34 -6.46 7.08
CA GLY A 113 10.30 -6.82 8.05
C GLY A 113 10.16 -5.86 9.21
N THR A 114 11.24 -5.15 9.56
CA THR A 114 11.24 -4.08 10.57
C THR A 114 10.71 -2.75 10.04
N SER A 115 10.46 -2.63 8.73
CA SER A 115 9.97 -1.40 8.15
C SER A 115 8.45 -1.27 8.29
N HIS A 116 7.97 -0.07 8.66
CA HIS A 116 6.55 0.27 8.75
C HIS A 116 5.76 0.02 7.45
N ASN A 117 6.44 -0.08 6.30
CA ASN A 117 5.83 -0.41 5.02
C ASN A 117 5.42 -1.89 4.91
N ALA A 118 6.07 -2.78 5.68
CA ALA A 118 5.80 -4.21 5.69
C ALA A 118 4.82 -4.60 6.82
N ASN A 119 4.75 -3.80 7.89
CA ASN A 119 3.87 -3.96 9.03
C ASN A 119 3.25 -2.59 9.38
N PRO A 120 2.11 -2.21 8.77
CA PRO A 120 1.47 -0.94 9.08
C PRO A 120 0.95 -0.96 10.52
N ILE A 121 1.35 0.05 11.31
CA ILE A 121 0.80 0.26 12.65
C ILE A 121 -0.66 0.69 12.48
N ALA A 122 -1.60 -0.06 13.04
CA ALA A 122 -3.00 0.31 13.03
C ALA A 122 -3.22 1.51 13.97
N LEU A 123 -3.32 2.71 13.39
CA LEU A 123 -3.55 3.95 14.16
C LEU A 123 -5.01 4.12 14.61
N ALA A 124 -5.95 3.43 13.96
CA ALA A 124 -7.35 3.41 14.36
C ALA A 124 -7.70 2.03 14.94
N SER A 125 -7.66 1.92 16.26
CA SER A 125 -8.28 0.80 16.98
C SER A 125 -9.78 1.04 17.04
N ASN A 126 -10.58 0.28 16.30
CA ASN A 126 -12.01 0.22 16.55
C ASN A 126 -12.28 -0.63 17.81
N ILE A 127 -13.19 -0.10 18.64
CA ILE A 127 -13.92 -0.79 19.70
C ILE A 127 -13.16 -0.96 21.04
N LYS A 128 -13.35 0.02 21.93
CA LYS A 128 -13.49 -0.29 23.37
C LYS A 128 -14.81 -1.05 23.53
N LYS A 129 -14.77 -2.39 23.49
CA LYS A 129 -15.81 -3.21 24.11
C LYS A 129 -15.65 -3.06 25.62
N HIS A 130 -16.25 -2.02 26.19
CA HIS A 130 -16.48 -2.00 27.62
C HIS A 130 -17.80 -2.73 27.88
N GLN A 131 -17.70 -3.82 28.62
CA GLN A 131 -18.84 -4.56 29.15
C GLN A 131 -19.58 -3.65 30.14
N VAL A 132 -20.91 -3.60 30.01
CA VAL A 132 -21.83 -3.02 31.00
C VAL A 132 -21.90 -3.93 32.23
N PRO A 133 -22.06 -3.33 33.42
CA PRO A 133 -23.14 -3.74 34.30
C PRO A 133 -24.07 -2.57 34.68
N ASP A 134 -25.34 -2.89 34.82
CA ASP A 134 -26.47 -2.05 35.23
C ASP A 134 -26.24 -1.21 36.49
N THR A 135 -26.77 0.02 36.53
CA THR A 135 -27.77 0.52 37.52
C THR A 135 -27.99 2.04 37.35
N GLU A 136 -29.19 2.38 36.89
CA GLU A 136 -30.10 3.51 37.19
C GLU A 136 -29.64 4.97 37.49
N GLU A 137 -30.21 5.84 36.64
CA GLU A 137 -30.78 7.19 36.85
C GLU A 137 -29.97 8.52 36.76
N ARG A 138 -30.37 9.27 35.71
CA ARG A 138 -30.57 10.75 35.58
C ARG A 138 -29.35 11.69 35.51
N ASN A 139 -29.07 12.22 34.31
CA ASN A 139 -29.49 13.58 33.90
C ASN A 139 -29.03 13.92 32.47
N MET A 140 -29.91 14.57 31.71
CA MET A 140 -29.60 15.34 30.50
C MET A 140 -28.72 16.53 30.86
N LEU A 141 -27.59 16.70 30.16
CA LEU A 141 -27.01 18.02 29.89
C LEU A 141 -26.17 17.96 28.61
N ASP A 142 -26.73 18.59 27.60
CA ASP A 142 -26.02 19.26 26.52
C ASP A 142 -24.99 20.23 27.11
N SER A 143 -23.75 20.17 26.62
CA SER A 143 -22.74 21.23 26.73
C SER A 143 -21.72 21.00 25.63
N ASP A 144 -22.00 21.66 24.52
CA ASP A 144 -21.05 22.10 23.51
C ASP A 144 -20.01 23.00 24.19
N ASP A 145 -18.77 22.52 24.34
CA ASP A 145 -17.65 23.34 24.82
C ASP A 145 -16.82 23.81 23.63
N ASN A 146 -16.96 25.11 23.38
CA ASN A 146 -16.32 25.91 22.34
C ASN A 146 -14.89 26.33 22.77
N ASP A 147 -14.00 26.36 21.77
CA ASP A 147 -12.77 27.16 21.58
C ASP A 147 -11.93 27.63 22.77
N THR A 148 -10.60 27.42 22.71
CA THR A 148 -9.67 28.50 22.27
C THR A 148 -8.19 28.07 22.18
N ASP A 149 -7.63 28.40 21.00
CA ASP A 149 -6.31 29.00 20.70
C ASP A 149 -4.99 28.26 21.02
N THR A 150 -4.10 28.16 20.01
CA THR A 150 -2.75 28.76 20.03
C THR A 150 -1.95 28.37 18.76
N SER A 151 -1.84 29.36 17.86
CA SER A 151 -0.66 29.72 17.02
C SER A 151 -0.18 28.86 15.84
N GLU A 152 -0.44 29.33 14.61
CA GLU A 152 0.39 29.12 13.41
C GLU A 152 1.00 30.48 12.96
N PRO A 153 2.26 30.55 12.48
CA PRO A 153 2.96 31.82 12.32
C PRO A 153 2.67 32.55 10.99
N SER A 154 2.65 33.87 11.09
CA SER A 154 2.32 34.83 10.04
C SER A 154 3.51 35.10 9.09
N LEU A 155 3.26 35.10 7.78
CA LEU A 155 4.11 35.81 6.81
C LEU A 155 3.28 36.77 5.95
N LYS A 156 3.57 38.06 6.15
CA LYS A 156 2.98 39.23 5.50
C LYS A 156 3.24 39.23 3.99
N LYS A 157 2.23 39.57 3.16
CA LYS A 157 2.46 40.29 1.88
C LYS A 157 1.26 41.18 1.52
N LYS A 158 1.61 42.36 1.02
CA LYS A 158 0.82 43.59 0.88
C LYS A 158 -0.33 43.48 -0.12
N LYS A 159 -1.42 44.22 0.15
CA LYS A 159 -2.50 44.54 -0.81
C LYS A 159 -1.95 45.38 -1.96
N ILE A 160 -2.21 44.98 -3.20
CA ILE A 160 -2.28 45.87 -4.36
C ILE A 160 -3.55 45.50 -5.13
N ALA A 161 -4.47 46.45 -5.24
CA ALA A 161 -5.64 46.34 -6.09
C ALA A 161 -5.23 46.57 -7.55
N THR A 162 -5.65 45.69 -8.47
CA THR A 162 -5.87 46.06 -9.87
C THR A 162 -6.91 45.11 -10.48
N LYS A 163 -8.09 45.65 -10.79
CA LYS A 163 -9.11 45.01 -11.63
C LYS A 163 -8.53 44.81 -13.04
N ARG A 164 -8.56 43.58 -13.56
CA ARG A 164 -8.82 43.26 -14.97
C ARG A 164 -9.49 41.88 -15.04
N LYS A 165 -10.77 41.84 -15.43
CA LYS A 165 -11.40 40.57 -15.87
C LYS A 165 -10.78 40.23 -17.22
N LEU A 166 -9.90 39.24 -17.25
CA LEU A 166 -9.41 38.60 -18.47
C LEU A 166 -10.09 37.23 -18.56
N PRO A 167 -10.61 36.79 -19.72
CA PRO A 167 -11.32 35.52 -19.82
C PRO A 167 -10.37 34.38 -19.47
N GLU A 168 -10.65 33.71 -18.35
CA GLU A 168 -9.83 32.67 -17.74
C GLU A 168 -9.92 31.40 -18.58
N LYS A 169 -9.05 31.28 -19.59
CA LYS A 169 -8.81 29.98 -20.22
C LYS A 169 -8.07 29.12 -19.18
N GLU A 170 -8.77 28.13 -18.64
CA GLU A 170 -8.27 27.24 -17.57
C GLU A 170 -6.82 26.82 -17.85
N SER A 171 -5.92 27.15 -16.92
CA SER A 171 -4.52 26.76 -16.97
C SER A 171 -4.42 25.24 -17.12
N PRO A 172 -3.46 24.70 -17.90
CA PRO A 172 -3.21 23.26 -17.96
C PRO A 172 -3.09 22.60 -16.57
N LEU A 173 -2.61 23.34 -15.58
CA LEU A 173 -2.54 22.88 -14.19
C LEU A 173 -3.90 22.81 -13.49
N GLN A 174 -4.80 23.77 -13.74
CA GLN A 174 -6.17 23.75 -13.20
C GLN A 174 -6.97 22.56 -13.74
N LYS A 175 -6.80 22.23 -15.03
CA LYS A 175 -7.44 21.05 -15.64
C LYS A 175 -6.97 19.75 -14.98
N TYR A 176 -5.66 19.62 -14.76
CA TYR A 176 -5.10 18.45 -14.09
C TYR A 176 -5.60 18.30 -12.65
N VAL A 177 -5.67 19.40 -11.90
CA VAL A 177 -6.21 19.40 -10.53
C VAL A 177 -7.69 19.01 -10.52
N LYS A 178 -8.50 19.52 -11.46
CA LYS A 178 -9.91 19.16 -11.59
C LYS A 178 -10.11 17.68 -11.94
N GLU A 179 -9.28 17.15 -12.83
CA GLU A 179 -9.28 15.72 -13.18
C GLU A 179 -8.91 14.83 -11.99
N LEU A 180 -7.96 15.24 -11.15
CA LEU A 180 -7.63 14.52 -9.93
C LEU A 180 -8.80 14.46 -8.96
N HIS A 181 -9.48 15.59 -8.71
CA HIS A 181 -10.67 15.64 -7.85
C HIS A 181 -11.83 14.81 -8.42
N GLU A 182 -12.03 14.86 -9.73
CA GLU A 182 -13.08 14.06 -10.37
C GLU A 182 -12.77 12.55 -10.27
N ASN A 183 -11.50 12.18 -10.41
CA ASN A 183 -11.05 10.79 -10.22
C ASN A 183 -11.15 10.32 -8.77
N THR A 184 -10.95 11.19 -7.77
CA THR A 184 -11.19 10.83 -6.37
C THR A 184 -12.67 10.64 -6.09
N ASN A 185 -13.51 11.58 -6.53
CA ASN A 185 -14.96 11.51 -6.32
C ASN A 185 -15.55 10.27 -6.99
N LYS A 186 -15.15 9.95 -8.23
CA LYS A 186 -15.57 8.71 -8.93
C LYS A 186 -15.22 7.44 -8.15
N ARG A 187 -14.10 7.42 -7.43
CA ARG A 187 -13.69 6.26 -6.61
C ARG A 187 -14.55 6.16 -5.36
N GLU A 188 -14.82 7.30 -4.71
CA GLU A 188 -15.68 7.40 -3.54
C GLU A 188 -17.12 6.97 -3.88
N ASP A 189 -17.71 7.53 -4.94
CA ASP A 189 -19.05 7.18 -5.43
C ASP A 189 -19.17 5.69 -5.76
N ASN A 190 -18.17 5.11 -6.43
CA ASN A 190 -18.20 3.68 -6.76
C ASN A 190 -18.02 2.79 -5.53
N MET A 191 -17.34 3.27 -4.48
CA MET A 191 -17.27 2.56 -3.21
C MET A 191 -18.60 2.63 -2.47
N GLU A 192 -19.20 3.81 -2.40
CA GLU A 192 -20.49 4.03 -1.76
C GLU A 192 -21.60 3.25 -2.45
N ARG A 193 -21.64 3.24 -3.79
CA ARG A 193 -22.62 2.45 -4.55
C ARG A 193 -22.54 0.96 -4.21
N ARG A 194 -21.33 0.39 -4.22
CA ARG A 194 -21.12 -1.03 -3.86
C ARG A 194 -21.48 -1.30 -2.40
N HIS A 195 -21.15 -0.36 -1.50
CA HIS A 195 -21.54 -0.48 -0.09
C HIS A 195 -23.05 -0.49 0.07
N LYS A 196 -23.74 0.46 -0.58
CA LYS A 196 -25.19 0.59 -0.55
C LYS A 196 -25.89 -0.65 -1.13
N GLU A 197 -25.46 -1.13 -2.29
CA GLU A 197 -26.00 -2.36 -2.92
C GLU A 197 -25.85 -3.58 -1.99
N ASN A 198 -24.68 -3.72 -1.35
CA ASN A 198 -24.44 -4.80 -0.40
C ASN A 198 -25.30 -4.69 0.86
N VAL A 199 -25.47 -3.48 1.39
CA VAL A 199 -26.31 -3.23 2.57
C VAL A 199 -27.78 -3.52 2.25
N GLU A 200 -28.27 -3.07 1.08
CA GLU A 200 -29.64 -3.34 0.67
C GLU A 200 -29.88 -4.83 0.45
N SER A 201 -28.97 -5.54 -0.23
CA SER A 201 -29.07 -7.00 -0.44
C SER A 201 -29.15 -7.76 0.90
N ARG A 202 -28.39 -7.33 1.91
CA ARG A 202 -28.45 -7.91 3.26
C ARG A 202 -29.79 -7.62 3.94
N LYS A 203 -30.28 -6.39 3.82
CA LYS A 203 -31.57 -5.98 4.39
C LYS A 203 -32.72 -6.75 3.75
N GLU A 204 -32.70 -6.94 2.44
CA GLU A 204 -33.68 -7.74 1.71
C GLU A 204 -33.69 -9.19 2.20
N ALA A 205 -32.52 -9.81 2.33
CA ALA A 205 -32.41 -11.17 2.86
C ALA A 205 -32.97 -11.29 4.29
N LEU A 206 -32.68 -10.31 5.16
CA LEU A 206 -33.22 -10.25 6.52
C LEU A 206 -34.74 -10.10 6.52
N ASN A 207 -35.28 -9.28 5.61
CA ASN A 207 -36.73 -9.09 5.48
C ASN A 207 -37.44 -10.36 5.02
N VAL A 208 -36.89 -11.07 4.03
CA VAL A 208 -37.43 -12.37 3.59
C VAL A 208 -37.40 -13.37 4.73
N PHE A 209 -36.30 -13.42 5.49
CA PHE A 209 -36.19 -14.29 6.65
C PHE A 209 -37.25 -13.96 7.70
N ALA A 210 -37.44 -12.68 8.04
CA ALA A 210 -38.45 -12.22 8.98
C ALA A 210 -39.86 -12.66 8.56
N GLN A 211 -40.24 -12.45 7.30
CA GLN A 211 -41.54 -12.87 6.78
C GLN A 211 -41.78 -14.38 6.88
N LYS A 212 -40.75 -15.19 6.59
CA LYS A 212 -40.85 -16.65 6.73
C LYS A 212 -40.97 -17.06 8.19
N MET A 213 -40.24 -16.39 9.09
CA MET A 213 -40.36 -16.62 10.54
C MET A 213 -41.75 -16.28 11.05
N ASP A 214 -42.32 -15.14 10.65
CA ASP A 214 -43.67 -14.73 11.05
C ASP A 214 -44.73 -15.73 10.57
N ALA A 215 -44.59 -16.25 9.35
CA ALA A 215 -45.49 -17.29 8.83
C ALA A 215 -45.43 -18.58 9.66
N ILE A 216 -44.23 -18.99 10.07
CA ILE A 216 -44.04 -20.18 10.93
C ILE A 216 -44.66 -19.93 12.31
N ILE A 217 -44.42 -18.76 12.91
CA ILE A 217 -45.01 -18.37 14.19
C ILE A 217 -46.55 -18.40 14.11
N SER A 218 -47.12 -17.89 13.03
CA SER A 218 -48.58 -17.92 12.81
C SER A 218 -49.13 -19.36 12.72
N ILE A 219 -48.44 -20.25 12.00
CA ILE A 219 -48.82 -21.67 11.90
C ILE A 219 -48.76 -22.35 13.28
N MET A 220 -47.69 -22.09 14.06
CA MET A 220 -47.54 -22.65 15.40
C MET A 220 -48.63 -22.14 16.36
N ALA A 221 -48.96 -20.84 16.30
CA ALA A 221 -49.99 -20.24 17.13
C ALA A 221 -51.40 -20.78 16.82
N ASN A 222 -51.70 -21.08 15.56
CA ASN A 222 -53.00 -21.61 15.15
C ASN A 222 -53.17 -23.10 15.49
N LYS A 223 -52.09 -23.89 15.49
CA LYS A 223 -52.12 -25.30 15.92
C LYS A 223 -52.37 -25.49 17.42
N ASN A 224 -52.00 -24.52 18.25
CA ASN A 224 -52.23 -24.56 19.70
C ASN A 224 -53.66 -24.13 20.11
N LYS A 225 -54.54 -23.78 19.15
CA LYS A 225 -55.93 -23.40 19.39
C LYS A 225 -56.96 -24.47 18.98
N GLN A 226 -56.51 -25.59 18.40
CA GLN A 226 -57.32 -26.80 18.16
C GLN A 226 -57.01 -27.84 19.24
#